data_AF-A0A0L9T7U7-F1
#
_entry.id   AF-A0A0L9T7U7-F1
#
_cell.length_a   1.000
_cell.length_b   1.000
_cell.length_c   1.000
_cell.angle_alpha   90.00
_cell.angle_beta   90.00
_cell.angle_gamma   90.00
#
_symmetry.space_group_name_H-M   'P 1'
#
loop_
_entity.id
_entity.type
_entity.pdbx_description
1 polymer ?
#
loop_
_entity_poly.entity_id
_entity_poly.type
_entity_poly.pdbx_seq_one_letter_code
_entity_poly.pdbx_strand_id
1 'polypeptide(L)'
;MAETVPNDVPTPELSTLQTNEPDPDDQEFQRINDTSTAVCNRLLKAVEMLRREVSAMQATSILHTLLKIIRNVIEHPLVEKYKRLRKANPIIERNILNNKAALEILFLVGFSEDVLFDNLGKEDAYLVLKRNDPGLLWLAKSTLESSTGLAC
;
A
#
# COMPACT_ATOMS: atom_id res chain seq x y z
N MET A 1 57.47 -35.65 -33.37
CA MET A 1 56.82 -35.02 -34.53
C MET A 1 56.11 -33.78 -34.04
N ALA A 2 56.43 -32.64 -34.66
CA ALA A 2 55.79 -31.35 -34.45
C ALA A 2 54.44 -31.27 -35.20
N GLU A 3 53.74 -30.14 -34.98
CA GLU A 3 52.63 -29.54 -35.75
C GLU A 3 51.22 -29.71 -35.17
N THR A 4 50.28 -28.75 -35.18
CA THR A 4 50.22 -27.26 -35.15
C THR A 4 48.72 -26.96 -34.84
N VAL A 5 48.41 -25.97 -34.00
CA VAL A 5 47.03 -25.40 -33.75
C VAL A 5 46.56 -24.59 -34.99
N PRO A 6 45.29 -24.11 -35.20
CA PRO A 6 44.35 -23.53 -34.23
C PRO A 6 42.81 -23.69 -34.47
N ASN A 7 42.05 -23.20 -33.48
CA ASN A 7 40.61 -22.87 -33.48
C ASN A 7 40.13 -22.12 -34.73
N ASP A 8 38.87 -22.37 -35.15
CA ASP A 8 37.97 -21.30 -35.58
C ASP A 8 36.50 -21.72 -35.41
N VAL A 9 35.78 -20.98 -34.57
CA VAL A 9 34.34 -21.13 -34.27
C VAL A 9 33.63 -20.02 -35.06
N PRO A 10 32.71 -20.31 -35.99
CA PRO A 10 31.96 -19.25 -36.65
C PRO A 10 30.87 -18.72 -35.72
N THR A 11 30.97 -17.43 -35.39
CA THR A 11 29.97 -16.61 -34.67
C THR A 11 28.98 -16.04 -35.70
N PRO A 12 27.70 -15.79 -35.35
CA PRO A 12 26.60 -15.69 -36.31
C PRO A 12 26.45 -14.32 -36.97
N GLU A 13 26.07 -14.34 -38.25
CA GLU A 13 25.74 -13.14 -39.05
C GLU A 13 24.30 -12.68 -38.77
N LEU A 14 24.18 -11.41 -38.41
CA LEU A 14 22.94 -10.64 -38.26
C LEU A 14 22.12 -10.61 -39.56
N SER A 15 20.82 -10.91 -39.50
CA SER A 15 19.90 -10.55 -40.59
C SER A 15 18.52 -10.11 -40.07
N THR A 16 18.30 -8.80 -40.23
CA THR A 16 17.08 -8.14 -40.71
C THR A 16 15.75 -8.26 -39.92
N LEU A 17 15.47 -7.16 -39.20
CA LEU A 17 14.17 -6.47 -39.14
C LEU A 17 12.91 -7.36 -39.13
N GLN A 18 12.47 -7.73 -37.92
CA GLN A 18 11.06 -7.99 -37.67
C GLN A 18 10.54 -6.93 -36.71
N THR A 19 9.57 -6.18 -37.22
CA THR A 19 8.75 -5.16 -36.58
C THR A 19 8.35 -5.61 -35.18
N ASN A 20 8.94 -5.01 -34.13
CA ASN A 20 8.35 -5.08 -32.80
C ASN A 20 7.10 -4.19 -32.85
N GLU A 21 5.99 -4.75 -33.32
CA GLU A 21 4.68 -4.30 -32.88
C GLU A 21 4.73 -4.42 -31.35
N PRO A 22 4.63 -3.33 -30.57
CA PRO A 22 4.60 -3.44 -29.13
C PRO A 22 3.40 -4.33 -28.80
N ASP A 23 3.67 -5.42 -28.08
CA ASP A 23 2.64 -6.34 -27.64
C ASP A 23 1.57 -5.52 -26.89
N PRO A 24 0.27 -5.65 -27.23
CA PRO A 24 -0.79 -4.95 -26.50
C PRO A 24 -0.73 -5.18 -24.99
N ASP A 25 -0.12 -6.27 -24.52
CA ASP A 25 0.10 -6.55 -23.10
C ASP A 25 1.12 -5.59 -22.45
N ASP A 26 2.18 -5.15 -23.13
CA ASP A 26 3.23 -4.29 -22.55
C ASP A 26 2.68 -2.92 -22.12
N GLN A 27 1.70 -2.39 -22.88
CA GLN A 27 1.06 -1.12 -22.58
C GLN A 27 0.04 -1.22 -21.44
N GLU A 28 -0.46 -2.43 -21.16
CA GLU A 28 -1.27 -2.72 -19.97
C GLU A 28 -0.38 -2.83 -18.72
N PHE A 29 0.75 -3.56 -18.79
CA PHE A 29 1.71 -3.66 -17.69
C PHE A 29 2.31 -2.31 -17.28
N GLN A 30 2.63 -1.43 -18.23
CA GLN A 30 3.12 -0.07 -17.93
C GLN A 30 2.06 0.75 -17.18
N ARG A 31 0.79 0.72 -17.61
CA ARG A 31 -0.32 1.40 -16.92
C ARG A 31 -0.56 0.86 -15.50
N ILE A 32 -0.38 -0.45 -15.31
CA ILE A 32 -0.48 -1.09 -13.99
C ILE A 32 0.66 -0.61 -13.07
N ASN A 33 1.89 -0.57 -13.56
CA ASN A 33 3.06 -0.12 -12.80
C ASN A 33 2.95 1.35 -12.37
N ASP A 34 2.43 2.22 -13.23
CA ASP A 34 2.27 3.64 -12.91
C ASP A 34 1.26 3.85 -11.78
N THR A 35 0.18 3.07 -11.77
CA THR A 35 -0.88 3.19 -10.78
C THR A 35 -0.42 2.71 -9.40
N SER A 36 0.24 1.56 -9.32
CA SER A 36 0.76 1.02 -8.06
C SER A 36 1.89 1.89 -7.47
N THR A 37 2.77 2.39 -8.33
CA THR A 37 3.83 3.34 -7.97
C THR A 37 3.25 4.65 -7.45
N ALA A 38 2.20 5.19 -8.08
CA ALA A 38 1.53 6.40 -7.62
C ALA A 38 0.93 6.24 -6.21
N VAL A 39 0.32 5.09 -5.92
CA VAL A 39 -0.22 4.80 -4.58
C VAL A 39 0.90 4.67 -3.55
N CYS A 40 1.96 3.93 -3.87
CA CYS A 40 3.12 3.78 -3.00
C CYS A 40 3.74 5.14 -2.63
N ASN A 41 3.96 5.99 -3.64
CA ASN A 41 4.50 7.34 -3.44
C ASN A 41 3.59 8.22 -2.55
N ARG A 42 2.27 8.12 -2.71
CA ARG A 42 1.32 8.83 -1.85
C ARG A 42 1.35 8.33 -0.42
N LEU A 43 1.44 7.01 -0.20
CA LEU A 43 1.58 6.41 1.13
C LEU A 43 2.86 6.89 1.81
N LEU A 44 4.00 6.84 1.10
CA LEU A 44 5.29 7.32 1.62
C LEU A 44 5.22 8.80 2.01
N LYS A 45 4.64 9.64 1.14
CA LYS A 45 4.44 11.07 1.42
C LYS A 45 3.56 11.30 2.64
N ALA A 46 2.47 10.54 2.80
CA ALA A 46 1.60 10.65 3.97
C ALA A 46 2.32 10.24 5.26
N VAL A 47 3.12 9.17 5.23
CA VAL A 47 3.96 8.76 6.37
C VAL A 47 4.99 9.84 6.72
N GLU A 48 5.62 10.46 5.72
CA GLU A 48 6.56 11.54 5.94
C GLU A 48 5.88 12.77 6.57
N MET A 49 4.72 13.17 6.06
CA MET A 49 3.92 14.26 6.63
C MET A 49 3.55 13.98 8.09
N LEU A 50 3.09 12.76 8.38
CA LEU A 50 2.78 12.33 9.75
C LEU A 50 3.97 12.51 10.68
N ARG A 51 5.17 12.09 10.25
CA ARG A 51 6.41 12.21 11.05
C ARG A 51 6.85 13.65 11.27
N ARG A 52 6.52 14.56 10.36
CA ARG A 52 6.83 15.99 10.47
C ARG A 52 5.85 16.74 11.38
N GLU A 53 4.59 16.31 11.41
CA GLU A 53 3.52 17.00 12.13
C GLU A 53 3.46 16.67 13.62
N VAL A 54 3.95 15.50 14.04
CA VAL A 54 3.85 15.06 15.44
C VAL A 54 5.20 14.65 16.03
N SER A 55 5.29 14.58 17.36
CA SER A 55 6.49 14.09 18.03
C SER A 55 6.79 12.63 17.69
N ALA A 56 8.07 12.22 17.75
CA ALA A 56 8.48 10.86 17.40
C ALA A 56 7.69 9.76 18.14
N MET A 57 7.41 9.97 19.43
CA MET A 57 6.60 9.02 20.23
C MET A 57 5.15 8.92 19.73
N GLN A 58 4.55 10.05 19.36
CA GLN A 58 3.20 10.06 18.78
C GLN A 58 3.19 9.41 17.40
N ALA A 59 4.18 9.72 16.55
CA ALA A 59 4.29 9.12 15.23
C ALA A 59 4.36 7.59 15.33
N THR A 60 5.19 7.05 16.22
CA THR A 60 5.26 5.61 16.48
C THR A 60 3.91 5.04 16.93
N SER A 61 3.23 5.68 17.89
CA SER A 61 1.91 5.23 18.35
C SER A 61 0.85 5.20 17.23
N ILE A 62 0.85 6.21 16.37
CA ILE A 62 -0.08 6.29 15.24
C ILE A 62 0.25 5.22 14.21
N LEU A 63 1.52 5.07 13.82
CA LEU A 63 1.96 4.05 12.86
C LEU A 63 1.65 2.63 13.36
N HIS A 64 1.84 2.35 14.65
CA HIS A 64 1.42 1.07 15.25
C HIS A 64 -0.10 0.86 15.19
N THR A 65 -0.88 1.93 15.39
CA THR A 65 -2.35 1.86 15.29
C THR A 65 -2.79 1.55 13.86
N LEU A 66 -2.22 2.26 12.87
CA LEU A 66 -2.45 2.02 11.44
C LEU A 66 -2.09 0.58 11.04
N LEU A 67 -0.90 0.13 11.44
CA LEU A 67 -0.42 -1.22 11.16
C LEU A 67 -1.33 -2.28 11.79
N LYS A 68 -1.81 -2.06 13.02
CA LYS A 68 -2.74 -2.97 13.69
C LYS A 68 -4.09 -3.05 12.96
N ILE A 69 -4.62 -1.92 12.50
CA ILE A 69 -5.86 -1.88 11.70
C ILE A 69 -5.68 -2.71 10.43
N ILE A 70 -4.62 -2.45 9.66
CA ILE A 70 -4.36 -3.13 8.38
C ILE A 70 -4.12 -4.62 8.59
N ARG A 71 -3.30 -5.01 9.58
CA ARG A 71 -3.08 -6.43 9.92
C ARG A 71 -4.36 -7.15 10.28
N ASN A 72 -5.20 -6.55 11.13
CA ASN A 72 -6.48 -7.16 11.52
C ASN A 72 -7.39 -7.42 10.31
N VAL A 73 -7.42 -6.53 9.31
CA VAL A 73 -8.20 -6.71 8.08
C VAL A 73 -7.63 -7.85 7.23
N ILE A 74 -6.31 -7.88 7.04
CA ILE A 74 -5.62 -8.92 6.24
C ILE A 74 -5.77 -10.29 6.87
N GLU A 75 -5.58 -10.40 8.19
CA GLU A 75 -5.61 -11.67 8.93
C GLU A 75 -7.05 -12.19 9.12
N HIS A 76 -8.04 -11.30 9.14
CA HIS A 76 -9.43 -11.64 9.41
C HIS A 76 -10.40 -10.96 8.42
N PRO A 77 -10.30 -11.27 7.11
CA PRO A 77 -11.04 -10.55 6.06
C PRO A 77 -12.57 -10.75 6.12
N LEU A 78 -13.05 -11.78 6.82
CA LEU A 78 -14.48 -12.06 6.97
C LEU A 78 -15.11 -11.37 8.18
N VAL A 79 -14.31 -10.75 9.05
CA VAL A 79 -14.80 -10.17 10.31
C VAL A 79 -15.07 -8.68 10.10
N GLU A 80 -16.34 -8.33 9.91
CA GLU A 80 -16.80 -6.97 9.60
C GLU A 80 -16.36 -5.90 10.61
N LYS A 81 -16.19 -6.26 11.90
CA LYS A 81 -15.73 -5.33 12.93
C LYS A 81 -14.35 -4.73 12.64
N TYR A 82 -13.50 -5.42 11.89
CA TYR A 82 -12.17 -4.91 11.52
C TYR A 82 -12.20 -4.00 10.29
N LYS A 83 -13.27 -4.10 9.50
CA LYS A 83 -13.54 -3.20 8.36
C LYS A 83 -14.26 -1.92 8.79
N ARG A 84 -14.75 -1.84 10.02
CA ARG A 84 -15.54 -0.71 10.54
C ARG A 84 -14.93 -0.15 11.82
N LEU A 85 -14.33 1.02 11.75
CA LEU A 85 -13.71 1.69 12.88
C LEU A 85 -14.66 2.78 13.40
N ARG A 86 -15.11 2.65 14.65
CA ARG A 86 -15.97 3.67 15.27
C ARG A 86 -15.15 4.93 15.56
N LYS A 87 -15.60 6.08 15.06
CA LYS A 87 -14.90 7.37 15.28
C LYS A 87 -14.88 7.79 16.75
N ALA A 88 -15.90 7.39 17.52
CA ALA A 88 -15.97 7.62 18.97
C ALA A 88 -15.00 6.75 19.80
N ASN A 89 -14.23 5.83 19.20
CA ASN A 89 -13.21 5.09 19.93
C ASN A 89 -12.03 6.04 20.24
N PRO A 90 -11.63 6.22 21.52
CA PRO A 90 -10.62 7.21 21.89
C PRO A 90 -9.26 6.96 21.24
N ILE A 91 -8.91 5.71 20.93
CA ILE A 91 -7.66 5.38 20.23
C ILE A 91 -7.76 5.83 18.77
N ILE A 92 -8.91 5.61 18.12
CA ILE A 92 -9.14 6.03 16.73
C ILE A 92 -9.21 7.56 16.66
N GLU A 93 -9.92 8.20 17.57
CA GLU A 93 -10.01 9.66 17.63
C GLU A 93 -8.62 10.30 17.78
N ARG A 94 -7.87 9.88 18.81
CA ARG A 94 -6.57 10.45 19.12
C ARG A 94 -5.53 10.19 18.03
N ASN A 95 -5.41 8.94 17.57
CA ASN A 95 -4.31 8.55 16.69
C ASN A 95 -4.64 8.72 15.21
N ILE A 96 -5.91 8.64 14.82
CA ILE A 96 -6.33 8.70 13.42
C ILE A 96 -7.03 10.03 13.12
N LEU A 97 -8.14 10.34 13.81
CA LEU A 97 -8.98 11.48 13.42
C LEU A 97 -8.31 12.83 13.60
N ASN A 98 -7.51 12.98 14.66
CA ASN A 98 -6.78 14.21 14.93
C ASN A 98 -5.54 14.39 14.03
N ASN A 99 -5.21 13.42 13.18
CA ASN A 99 -4.06 13.47 12.30
C ASN A 99 -4.48 13.29 10.83
N LYS A 100 -4.39 14.36 10.05
CA LYS A 100 -4.81 14.36 8.63
C LYS A 100 -4.02 13.35 7.80
N ALA A 101 -2.72 13.20 8.06
CA ALA A 101 -1.89 12.24 7.35
C ALA A 101 -2.28 10.78 7.65
N ALA A 102 -2.68 10.46 8.88
CA ALA A 102 -3.19 9.14 9.26
C ALA A 102 -4.52 8.81 8.58
N LEU A 103 -5.43 9.79 8.47
CA LEU A 103 -6.67 9.66 7.70
C LEU A 103 -6.38 9.40 6.22
N GLU A 104 -5.46 10.17 5.62
CA GLU A 104 -5.06 9.99 4.23
C GLU A 104 -4.52 8.58 3.97
N ILE A 105 -3.71 8.02 4.87
CA ILE A 105 -3.22 6.64 4.76
C ILE A 105 -4.39 5.65 4.71
N LEU A 106 -5.37 5.77 5.61
CA LEU A 106 -6.54 4.88 5.60
C LEU A 106 -7.40 5.07 4.34
N PHE A 107 -7.55 6.29 3.83
CA PHE A 107 -8.28 6.56 2.59
C PHE A 107 -7.58 5.97 1.37
N LEU A 108 -6.26 6.09 1.28
CA LEU A 108 -5.45 5.46 0.24
C LEU A 108 -5.64 3.93 0.23
N VAL A 109 -5.74 3.32 1.42
CA VAL A 109 -6.00 1.89 1.62
C VAL A 109 -7.43 1.48 1.27
N GLY A 110 -8.38 2.42 1.18
CA GLY A 110 -9.75 2.15 0.79
C GLY A 110 -10.79 2.28 1.90
N PHE A 111 -10.41 2.84 3.06
CA PHE A 111 -11.38 3.30 4.04
C PHE A 111 -12.08 4.58 3.54
N SER A 112 -13.29 4.80 4.02
CA SER A 112 -14.05 6.02 3.75
C SER A 112 -14.93 6.33 4.96
N GLU A 113 -15.29 7.60 5.13
CA GLU A 113 -16.23 7.98 6.18
C GLU A 113 -17.63 7.43 5.85
N ASP A 114 -18.33 7.03 6.90
CA ASP A 114 -19.71 6.57 6.83
C ASP A 114 -20.45 6.94 8.12
N VAL A 115 -21.77 7.11 8.03
CA VAL A 115 -22.63 7.37 9.19
C VAL A 115 -23.66 6.27 9.26
N LEU A 116 -23.70 5.58 10.38
CA LEU A 116 -24.66 4.51 10.63
C LEU A 116 -25.58 4.93 11.78
N PHE A 117 -26.87 4.62 11.63
CA PHE A 117 -27.84 4.82 12.69
C PHE A 117 -27.90 3.57 13.55
N ASP A 118 -27.71 3.72 14.86
CA ASP A 118 -27.96 2.64 15.82
C ASP A 118 -29.48 2.41 15.97
N ASN A 119 -29.87 1.30 16.61
CA ASN A 119 -31.26 0.90 16.82
C ASN A 119 -32.09 1.94 17.61
N LEU A 120 -31.43 2.88 18.30
CA LEU A 120 -32.05 4.00 19.01
C LEU A 120 -32.19 5.27 18.13
N GLY A 121 -31.86 5.21 16.83
CA GLY A 121 -31.88 6.36 15.91
C GLY A 121 -30.71 7.34 16.13
N LYS A 122 -29.71 6.95 16.92
CA LYS A 122 -28.51 7.76 17.14
C LYS A 122 -27.53 7.56 15.98
N GLU A 123 -27.05 8.66 15.43
CA GLU A 123 -25.96 8.67 14.45
C GLU A 123 -24.63 8.32 15.13
N ASP A 124 -23.98 7.27 14.63
CA ASP A 124 -22.58 6.95 14.94
C ASP A 124 -21.75 7.05 13.67
N ALA A 125 -20.67 7.82 13.75
CA ALA A 125 -19.76 8.01 12.63
C ALA A 125 -18.66 6.94 12.64
N TYR A 126 -18.35 6.40 11.45
CA TYR A 126 -17.39 5.31 11.24
C TYR A 126 -16.41 5.64 10.11
N LEU A 127 -15.25 4.99 10.15
CA LEU A 127 -14.42 4.75 8.97
C LEU A 127 -14.65 3.30 8.52
N VAL A 128 -15.10 3.12 7.29
CA VAL A 128 -15.47 1.81 6.74
C VAL A 128 -14.58 1.48 5.55
N LEU A 129 -14.00 0.27 5.52
CA LEU A 129 -13.25 -0.25 4.39
C LEU A 129 -14.22 -0.60 3.25
N LYS A 130 -14.31 0.28 2.25
CA LYS A 130 -15.18 0.11 1.07
C LYS A 130 -14.45 -0.59 -0.07
N ARG A 131 -13.13 -0.37 -0.22
CA ARG A 131 -12.27 -1.07 -1.18
C ARG A 131 -11.40 -2.11 -0.47
N ASN A 132 -11.85 -3.36 -0.44
CA ASN A 132 -11.12 -4.47 0.17
C ASN A 132 -10.16 -5.13 -0.84
N ASP A 133 -9.15 -4.37 -1.28
CA ASP A 133 -8.13 -4.85 -2.22
C ASP A 133 -6.91 -5.41 -1.45
N PRO A 134 -6.61 -6.73 -1.56
CA PRO A 134 -5.50 -7.34 -0.82
C PRO A 134 -4.13 -6.78 -1.22
N GLY A 135 -3.91 -6.43 -2.49
CA GLY A 135 -2.63 -5.90 -2.97
C GLY A 135 -2.31 -4.55 -2.35
N LEU A 136 -3.31 -3.68 -2.27
CA LEU A 136 -3.24 -2.37 -1.64
C LEU A 136 -3.05 -2.45 -0.11
N LEU A 137 -3.80 -3.34 0.55
CA LEU A 137 -3.64 -3.61 1.98
C LEU A 137 -2.21 -4.10 2.28
N TRP A 138 -1.68 -4.99 1.44
CA TRP A 138 -0.34 -5.53 1.57
C TRP A 138 0.74 -4.48 1.31
N LEU A 139 0.55 -3.64 0.28
CA LEU A 139 1.43 -2.50 -0.02
C LEU A 139 1.51 -1.56 1.19
N ALA A 140 0.35 -1.15 1.73
CA ALA A 140 0.32 -0.26 2.89
C ALA A 140 0.93 -0.89 4.14
N LYS A 141 0.69 -2.19 4.39
CA LYS A 141 1.36 -2.93 5.46
C LYS A 141 2.88 -2.85 5.30
N SER A 142 3.40 -3.18 4.13
CA SER A 142 4.84 -3.17 3.85
C SER A 142 5.43 -1.78 4.03
N THR A 143 4.80 -0.73 3.49
CA THR A 143 5.24 0.66 3.64
C THR A 143 5.30 1.08 5.11
N LEU A 144 4.28 0.74 5.90
CA LEU A 144 4.22 1.10 7.32
C LEU A 144 5.25 0.32 8.16
N GLU A 145 5.46 -0.97 7.87
CA GLU A 145 6.46 -1.80 8.56
C GLU A 145 7.87 -1.24 8.35
N SER A 146 8.26 -0.98 7.10
CA SER A 146 9.54 -0.33 6.78
C SER A 146 9.68 1.03 7.48
N SER A 147 8.57 1.76 7.61
CA SER A 147 8.57 3.05 8.27
C SER A 147 8.68 2.95 9.79
N THR A 148 8.21 1.89 10.43
CA THR A 148 8.29 1.71 11.89
C THR A 148 9.63 1.18 12.38
N GLY A 149 10.52 0.76 11.47
CA GLY A 149 11.73 0.02 11.86
C GLY A 149 11.45 -1.41 12.36
N LEU A 150 10.19 -1.86 12.32
CA LEU A 150 9.83 -3.27 12.37
C LEU A 150 10.05 -3.87 10.96
N ALA A 151 11.29 -3.90 10.52
CA ALA A 151 11.68 -4.90 9.54
C ALA A 151 11.82 -6.22 10.31
N CYS A 152 11.04 -7.24 9.93
CA CYS A 152 11.19 -8.60 10.45
C CYS A 152 12.60 -9.12 10.21
#